data_AF-A0A8J7GRY6-F1
#
_entry.id   AF-A0A8J7GRY6-F1
#
_cell.length_a   1.000
_cell.length_b   1.000
_cell.length_c   1.000
_cell.angle_alpha   90.00
_cell.angle_beta   90.00
_cell.angle_gamma   90.00
#
_symmetry.space_group_name_H-M   'P 1'
#
loop_
_entity.id
_entity.type
_entity.pdbx_description
1 polymer ?
#
loop_
_entity_poly.entity_id
_entity_poly.type
_entity_poly.pdbx_seq_one_letter_code
_entity_poly.pdbx_strand_id
1 'polypeptide(L)'
;MTMPGRSEVLALLRQFDDPDLLEHPAGFDYRAEQDRFRALASSLGRRLDCVCDVDAGMNVQDASYLGQLVVPAAATVGGTAIFVRVSNFGGLALFGAERPGIYDDEETLILIGERDLRAVLEALAEFGYVPLLEDVLAREYDGTSDALREAYTRYPASWFIRYFDYL
;
A
#
# COMPACT_ATOMS: atom_id res chain seq x y z
N MET A 1 3.23 14.70 7.93
CA MET A 1 3.67 13.33 8.29
C MET A 1 4.91 13.01 7.48
N THR A 2 5.91 12.38 8.07
CA THR A 2 7.14 11.93 7.40
C THR A 2 7.05 10.42 7.15
N MET A 3 7.69 9.93 6.08
CA MET A 3 7.75 8.49 5.83
C MET A 3 8.62 7.79 6.89
N PRO A 4 8.23 6.60 7.36
CA PRO A 4 9.04 5.80 8.27
C PRO A 4 10.35 5.35 7.60
N GLY A 5 11.42 5.24 8.38
CA GLY A 5 12.68 4.69 7.90
C GLY A 5 12.59 3.18 7.64
N ARG A 6 13.46 2.64 6.78
CA ARG A 6 13.50 1.21 6.40
C ARG A 6 13.44 0.25 7.60
N SER A 7 14.19 0.53 8.67
CA SER A 7 14.21 -0.32 9.86
C SER A 7 12.90 -0.26 10.65
N GLU A 8 12.24 0.91 10.68
CA GLU A 8 10.94 1.09 11.35
C GLU A 8 9.84 0.35 10.59
N VAL A 9 9.85 0.45 9.24
CA VAL A 9 8.95 -0.31 8.39
C VAL A 9 9.11 -1.81 8.65
N LEU A 10 10.34 -2.34 8.62
CA LEU A 10 10.56 -3.77 8.87
C LEU A 10 10.15 -4.22 10.27
N ALA A 11 10.27 -3.35 11.28
CA ALA A 11 9.77 -3.65 12.61
C ALA A 11 8.23 -3.73 12.62
N LEU A 12 7.55 -2.78 11.97
CA LEU A 12 6.09 -2.79 11.81
C LEU A 12 5.60 -4.01 11.03
N LEU A 13 6.25 -4.34 9.91
CA LEU A 13 5.90 -5.51 9.10
C LEU A 13 6.02 -6.81 9.89
N ARG A 14 7.04 -6.95 10.75
CA ARG A 14 7.16 -8.11 11.64
C ARG A 14 6.15 -8.09 12.78
N GLN A 15 5.79 -6.90 13.27
CA GLN A 15 4.80 -6.75 14.34
C GLN A 15 3.39 -7.16 13.89
N PHE A 16 3.03 -6.84 12.64
CA PHE A 16 1.73 -7.21 12.06
C PHE A 16 1.68 -8.60 11.46
N ASP A 17 2.81 -9.30 11.46
CA ASP A 17 2.89 -10.60 10.82
C ASP A 17 2.16 -11.65 11.65
N ASP A 18 1.55 -12.58 10.93
CA ASP A 18 0.78 -13.67 11.48
C ASP A 18 1.14 -14.94 10.72
N PRO A 19 1.46 -16.05 11.43
CA PRO A 19 1.90 -17.28 10.79
C PRO A 19 0.80 -17.94 9.95
N ASP A 20 -0.47 -17.75 10.32
CA ASP A 20 -1.60 -18.50 9.77
C ASP A 20 -2.58 -17.59 8.99
N LEU A 21 -2.77 -16.35 9.45
CA LEU A 21 -3.73 -15.40 8.87
C LEU A 21 -3.07 -14.53 7.80
N LEU A 22 -3.07 -15.03 6.57
CA LEU A 22 -2.36 -14.40 5.46
C LEU A 22 -3.14 -13.26 4.79
N GLU A 23 -4.46 -13.37 4.67
CA GLU A 23 -5.28 -12.38 3.95
C GLU A 23 -5.65 -11.16 4.80
N HIS A 24 -5.95 -11.37 6.08
CA HIS A 24 -6.33 -10.29 6.99
C HIS A 24 -6.12 -10.73 8.44
N PRO A 25 -5.90 -9.79 9.38
CA PRO A 25 -5.75 -10.13 10.79
C PRO A 25 -7.07 -10.61 11.41
N ALA A 26 -6.98 -11.25 12.58
CA ALA A 26 -8.15 -11.64 13.36
C ALA A 26 -9.00 -10.40 13.74
N GLY A 27 -10.31 -10.48 13.53
CA GLY A 27 -11.24 -9.39 13.84
C GLY A 27 -11.19 -8.20 12.88
N PHE A 28 -10.61 -8.36 11.69
CA PHE A 28 -10.61 -7.33 10.65
C PHE A 28 -12.04 -6.90 10.29
N ASP A 29 -12.35 -5.60 10.48
CA ASP A 29 -13.64 -5.01 10.13
C ASP A 29 -13.57 -4.45 8.70
N TYR A 30 -13.94 -5.30 7.74
CA TYR A 30 -13.99 -4.93 6.32
C TYR A 30 -14.83 -3.68 6.05
N ARG A 31 -15.94 -3.50 6.77
CA ARG A 31 -16.84 -2.38 6.50
C ARG A 31 -16.19 -1.08 6.95
N ALA A 32 -15.64 -1.06 8.16
CA ALA A 32 -14.94 0.10 8.68
C ALA A 32 -13.74 0.48 7.80
N GLU A 33 -12.95 -0.50 7.37
CA GLU A 33 -11.77 -0.24 6.54
C GLU A 33 -12.15 0.19 5.11
N GLN A 34 -13.23 -0.34 4.52
CA GLN A 34 -13.78 0.18 3.25
C GLN A 34 -14.25 1.63 3.35
N ASP A 35 -14.94 1.99 4.44
CA ASP A 35 -15.41 3.36 4.63
C ASP A 35 -14.22 4.33 4.81
N ARG A 36 -13.18 3.90 5.53
CA ARG A 36 -11.91 4.62 5.67
C ARG A 36 -11.20 4.79 4.32
N PHE A 37 -11.14 3.75 3.50
CA PHE A 37 -10.53 3.78 2.17
C PHE A 37 -11.29 4.70 1.19
N ARG A 38 -12.63 4.68 1.20
CA ARG A 38 -13.44 5.63 0.41
C ARG A 38 -13.21 7.08 0.84
N ALA A 39 -13.04 7.31 2.14
CA ALA A 39 -12.72 8.63 2.67
C ALA A 39 -11.33 9.09 2.22
N LEU A 40 -10.33 8.20 2.22
CA LEU A 40 -9.00 8.44 1.66
C LEU A 40 -9.07 8.86 0.19
N ALA A 41 -9.75 8.07 -0.66
CA ALA A 41 -9.89 8.37 -2.08
C ALA A 41 -10.55 9.73 -2.32
N SER A 42 -11.62 10.03 -1.57
CA SER A 42 -12.30 11.33 -1.64
C SER A 42 -11.40 12.49 -1.20
N SER A 43 -10.57 12.28 -0.18
CA SER A 43 -9.67 13.31 0.35
C SER A 43 -8.49 13.57 -0.57
N LEU A 44 -7.96 12.53 -1.20
CA LEU A 44 -6.90 12.67 -2.20
C LEU A 44 -7.42 13.35 -3.47
N GLY A 45 -8.61 12.94 -3.95
CA GLY A 45 -9.30 13.59 -5.08
C GLY A 45 -9.49 15.08 -4.87
N ARG A 46 -9.89 15.53 -3.67
CA ARG A 46 -10.01 16.97 -3.35
C ARG A 46 -8.67 17.70 -3.36
N ARG A 47 -7.59 17.10 -2.87
CA ARG A 47 -6.26 17.74 -2.81
C ARG A 47 -5.62 17.92 -4.18
N LEU A 48 -5.93 17.00 -5.10
CA LEU A 48 -5.38 16.97 -6.46
C LEU A 48 -6.40 17.40 -7.53
N ASP A 49 -7.56 17.93 -7.10
CA ASP A 49 -8.66 18.40 -7.95
C ASP A 49 -9.06 17.38 -9.04
N CYS A 50 -9.31 16.14 -8.62
CA CYS A 50 -9.59 15.02 -9.51
C CYS A 50 -10.56 14.00 -8.91
N VAL A 51 -10.96 13.05 -9.74
CA VAL A 51 -11.61 11.81 -9.30
C VAL A 51 -10.58 10.70 -9.41
N CYS A 52 -10.32 10.00 -8.30
CA CYS A 52 -9.45 8.84 -8.32
C CYS A 52 -10.20 7.63 -8.89
N ASP A 53 -9.52 6.84 -9.72
CA ASP A 53 -9.99 5.52 -10.11
C ASP A 53 -9.80 4.57 -8.93
N VAL A 54 -10.79 3.73 -8.64
CA VAL A 54 -10.81 2.89 -7.43
C VAL A 54 -11.14 1.45 -7.79
N ASP A 55 -10.31 0.53 -7.32
CA ASP A 55 -10.55 -0.92 -7.32
C ASP A 55 -10.44 -1.45 -5.88
N ALA A 56 -11.55 -1.87 -5.27
CA ALA A 56 -11.57 -2.28 -3.86
C ALA A 56 -12.75 -3.19 -3.49
N GLY A 57 -12.67 -3.84 -2.32
CA GLY A 57 -13.78 -4.57 -1.72
C GLY A 57 -14.02 -5.94 -2.37
N MET A 58 -15.28 -6.27 -2.72
CA MET A 58 -15.64 -7.61 -3.23
C MET A 58 -14.95 -8.00 -4.55
N ASN A 59 -14.30 -7.05 -5.23
CA ASN A 59 -13.51 -7.32 -6.44
C ASN A 59 -12.10 -7.81 -6.14
N VAL A 60 -11.63 -7.61 -4.91
CA VAL A 60 -10.32 -8.06 -4.42
C VAL A 60 -10.58 -9.23 -3.47
N GLN A 61 -10.44 -10.45 -4.00
CA GLN A 61 -10.57 -11.69 -3.25
C GLN A 61 -9.22 -12.39 -3.20
N ASP A 62 -9.05 -13.29 -2.22
CA ASP A 62 -7.82 -14.07 -2.04
C ASP A 62 -6.57 -13.17 -2.01
N ALA A 63 -6.65 -12.06 -1.26
CA ALA A 63 -5.60 -11.05 -1.22
C ALA A 63 -5.36 -10.48 0.18
N SER A 64 -4.12 -10.08 0.42
CA SER A 64 -3.68 -9.43 1.66
C SER A 64 -3.95 -7.91 1.69
N TYR A 65 -4.59 -7.38 0.66
CA TYR A 65 -4.92 -5.97 0.50
C TYR A 65 -6.42 -5.73 0.28
N LEU A 66 -6.89 -4.55 0.67
CA LEU A 66 -8.30 -4.16 0.58
C LEU A 66 -8.66 -3.63 -0.80
N GLY A 67 -7.76 -2.82 -1.36
CA GLY A 67 -7.98 -2.12 -2.61
C GLY A 67 -6.83 -1.20 -3.00
N GLN A 68 -6.93 -0.70 -4.22
CA GLN A 68 -6.04 0.26 -4.84
C GLN A 68 -6.84 1.43 -5.41
N LEU A 69 -6.32 2.63 -5.24
CA LEU A 69 -6.78 3.81 -5.96
C LEU A 69 -5.66 4.34 -6.84
N VAL A 70 -6.04 5.05 -7.90
CA VAL A 70 -5.12 5.70 -8.83
C VAL A 70 -5.53 7.15 -9.01
N VAL A 71 -4.58 8.06 -8.77
CA VAL A 71 -4.67 9.45 -9.20
C VAL A 71 -4.25 9.50 -10.67
N PRO A 72 -5.08 10.03 -11.58
CA PRO A 72 -4.74 10.08 -12.99
C PRO A 72 -3.56 11.04 -13.23
N ALA A 73 -2.68 10.67 -14.16
CA ALA A 73 -1.53 11.48 -14.58
C ALA A 73 -1.89 12.95 -14.86
N ALA A 74 -3.04 13.20 -15.49
CA ALA A 74 -3.53 14.53 -15.85
C ALA A 74 -3.82 15.45 -14.64
N ALA A 75 -3.96 14.89 -13.44
CA ALA A 75 -4.18 15.63 -12.20
C ALA A 75 -2.89 15.94 -11.43
N THR A 76 -1.77 15.34 -11.83
CA THR A 76 -0.47 15.51 -11.17
C THR A 76 0.38 16.56 -11.88
N VAL A 77 1.28 17.21 -11.14
CA VAL A 77 2.19 18.22 -11.70
C VAL A 77 3.20 17.58 -12.64
N GLY A 78 3.69 16.39 -12.30
CA GLY A 78 4.68 15.64 -13.10
C GLY A 78 4.09 14.96 -14.34
N GLY A 79 2.76 14.88 -14.46
CA GLY A 79 2.11 14.08 -15.50
C GLY A 79 2.28 12.58 -15.29
N THR A 80 2.53 12.14 -14.05
CA THR A 80 2.73 10.74 -13.67
C THR A 80 1.56 10.28 -12.82
N ALA A 81 0.91 9.17 -13.18
CA ALA A 81 -0.15 8.63 -12.33
C ALA A 81 0.42 8.18 -10.98
N ILE A 82 -0.38 8.27 -9.91
CA ILE A 82 0.03 7.84 -8.56
C ILE A 82 -0.92 6.76 -8.11
N PHE A 83 -0.41 5.58 -7.77
CA PHE A 83 -1.22 4.56 -7.13
C PHE A 83 -1.08 4.63 -5.61
N VAL A 84 -2.14 4.24 -4.90
CA VAL A 84 -2.12 3.95 -3.46
C VAL A 84 -2.85 2.64 -3.23
N ARG A 85 -2.17 1.64 -2.67
CA ARG A 85 -2.72 0.34 -2.31
C ARG A 85 -2.74 0.19 -0.79
N VAL A 86 -3.89 -0.19 -0.23
CA VAL A 86 -4.09 -0.32 1.21
C VAL A 86 -4.13 -1.79 1.60
N SER A 87 -3.27 -2.18 2.54
CA SER A 87 -3.23 -3.53 3.12
C SER A 87 -4.41 -3.77 4.06
N ASN A 88 -4.83 -5.02 4.22
CA ASN A 88 -5.74 -5.42 5.29
C ASN A 88 -5.07 -5.36 6.67
N PHE A 89 -3.74 -5.21 6.73
CA PHE A 89 -2.96 -5.22 7.95
C PHE A 89 -2.54 -3.80 8.38
N GLY A 90 -2.70 -3.50 9.67
CA GLY A 90 -1.99 -2.42 10.35
C GLY A 90 -2.25 -0.99 9.83
N GLY A 91 -3.22 -0.78 8.94
CA GLY A 91 -3.35 0.50 8.22
C GLY A 91 -2.12 0.82 7.37
N LEU A 92 -1.47 -0.18 6.79
CA LEU A 92 -0.35 0.02 5.88
C LEU A 92 -0.86 0.48 4.50
N ALA A 93 -0.22 1.50 3.92
CA ALA A 93 -0.56 2.01 2.59
C ALA A 93 0.71 2.16 1.74
N LEU A 94 0.84 1.31 0.73
CA LEU A 94 1.88 1.43 -0.29
C LEU A 94 1.45 2.46 -1.33
N PHE A 95 2.35 3.35 -1.75
CA PHE A 95 2.11 4.24 -2.87
C PHE A 95 3.33 4.30 -3.79
N GLY A 96 3.10 4.67 -5.04
CA GLY A 96 4.17 4.79 -6.02
C GLY A 96 3.72 5.38 -7.36
N ALA A 97 4.66 5.51 -8.29
CA ALA A 97 4.41 6.02 -9.62
C ALA A 97 3.84 4.94 -10.55
N GLU A 98 2.79 5.29 -11.30
CA GLU A 98 2.05 4.47 -12.26
C GLU A 98 1.36 3.23 -11.68
N ARG A 99 2.14 2.23 -11.24
CA ARG A 99 1.67 0.94 -10.71
C ARG A 99 2.81 0.25 -9.95
N PRO A 100 2.51 -0.74 -9.09
CA PRO A 100 3.54 -1.45 -8.34
C PRO A 100 4.60 -2.11 -9.23
N GLY A 101 5.85 -2.06 -8.80
CA GLY A 101 6.99 -2.80 -9.34
C GLY A 101 7.64 -2.19 -10.58
N ILE A 102 7.34 -0.92 -10.91
CA ILE A 102 7.90 -0.25 -12.10
C ILE A 102 9.15 0.56 -11.78
N TYR A 103 9.15 1.25 -10.64
CA TYR A 103 10.17 2.21 -10.25
C TYR A 103 10.64 1.90 -8.83
N ASP A 104 11.91 2.17 -8.55
CA ASP A 104 12.41 2.14 -7.18
C ASP A 104 11.93 3.35 -6.36
N ASP A 105 12.28 3.38 -5.08
CA ASP A 105 11.85 4.45 -4.16
C ASP A 105 12.38 5.83 -4.61
N GLU A 106 13.60 5.90 -5.14
CA GLU A 106 14.23 7.17 -5.57
C GLU A 106 13.53 7.72 -6.81
N GLU A 107 13.38 6.88 -7.84
CA GLU A 107 12.68 7.21 -9.09
C GLU A 107 11.23 7.60 -8.80
N THR A 108 10.54 6.85 -7.94
CA THR A 108 9.17 7.16 -7.51
C THR A 108 9.06 8.56 -6.93
N LEU A 109 9.94 8.92 -6.00
CA LEU A 109 9.89 10.24 -5.34
C LEU A 109 10.19 11.39 -6.31
N ILE A 110 11.08 11.16 -7.29
CA ILE A 110 11.35 12.12 -8.36
C ILE A 110 10.12 12.32 -9.25
N LEU A 111 9.49 11.22 -9.68
CA LEU A 111 8.37 11.23 -10.62
C LEU A 111 7.09 11.82 -10.02
N ILE A 112 6.82 11.55 -8.74
CA ILE A 112 5.66 12.11 -8.03
C ILE A 112 5.87 13.62 -7.76
N GLY A 113 7.09 14.01 -7.42
CA GLY A 113 7.42 15.39 -7.09
C GLY A 113 6.85 15.86 -5.74
N GLU A 114 7.44 16.93 -5.19
CA GLU A 114 7.21 17.34 -3.80
C GLU A 114 5.75 17.73 -3.48
N ARG A 115 5.08 18.41 -4.41
CA ARG A 115 3.70 18.86 -4.20
C ARG A 115 2.74 17.69 -4.06
N ASP A 116 2.79 16.75 -5.00
CA ASP A 116 1.84 15.64 -5.05
C ASP A 116 2.20 14.62 -3.97
N LEU A 117 3.49 14.42 -3.68
CA LEU A 117 3.96 13.65 -2.54
C LEU A 117 3.39 14.19 -1.23
N ARG A 118 3.44 15.50 -1.01
CA ARG A 118 2.85 16.14 0.17
C ARG A 118 1.35 15.87 0.27
N ALA A 119 0.62 15.99 -0.84
CA ALA A 119 -0.81 15.72 -0.88
C ALA A 119 -1.16 14.27 -0.50
N VAL A 120 -0.38 13.30 -1.01
CA VAL A 120 -0.52 11.87 -0.67
C VAL A 120 -0.25 11.65 0.82
N LEU A 121 0.89 12.12 1.33
CA LEU A 121 1.26 11.92 2.73
C LEU A 121 0.27 12.59 3.68
N GLU A 122 -0.27 13.76 3.35
CA GLU A 122 -1.29 14.41 4.17
C GLU A 122 -2.63 13.67 4.16
N ALA A 123 -3.04 13.13 3.00
CA ALA A 123 -4.26 12.32 2.90
C ALA A 123 -4.12 11.01 3.70
N LEU A 124 -2.98 10.33 3.59
CA LEU A 124 -2.70 9.13 4.38
C LEU A 124 -2.69 9.42 5.89
N ALA A 125 -2.07 10.53 6.30
CA ALA A 125 -2.01 10.95 7.70
C ALA A 125 -3.40 11.24 8.28
N GLU A 126 -4.26 11.90 7.52
CA GLU A 126 -5.63 12.26 7.93
C GLU A 126 -6.44 11.05 8.40
N PHE A 127 -6.22 9.91 7.75
CA PHE A 127 -6.91 8.65 8.08
C PHE A 127 -6.03 7.69 8.86
N GLY A 128 -4.84 8.10 9.32
CA GLY A 128 -3.95 7.27 10.15
C GLY A 128 -3.31 6.09 9.41
N TYR A 129 -3.13 6.18 8.10
CA TYR A 129 -2.39 5.18 7.33
C TYR A 129 -0.89 5.38 7.47
N VAL A 130 -0.13 4.28 7.53
CA VAL A 130 1.33 4.29 7.51
C VAL A 130 1.79 4.25 6.04
N PRO A 131 2.45 5.31 5.54
CA PRO A 131 2.90 5.36 4.15
C PRO A 131 4.14 4.49 3.95
N LEU A 132 4.13 3.67 2.91
CA LEU A 132 5.24 2.79 2.52
C LEU A 132 5.61 3.03 1.05
N LEU A 133 6.88 2.81 0.74
CA LEU A 133 7.40 2.66 -0.62
C LEU A 133 7.87 1.21 -0.84
N GLU A 134 8.31 0.88 -2.04
CA GLU A 134 8.43 -0.50 -2.52
C GLU A 134 9.73 -1.20 -2.12
N ASP A 135 10.87 -0.50 -2.04
CA ASP A 135 12.19 -1.14 -1.90
C ASP A 135 12.31 -2.01 -0.64
N VAL A 136 11.66 -1.57 0.44
CA VAL A 136 11.63 -2.34 1.69
C VAL A 136 10.75 -3.59 1.59
N LEU A 137 9.69 -3.53 0.78
CA LEU A 137 8.73 -4.61 0.54
C LEU A 137 9.26 -5.63 -0.48
N ALA A 138 10.14 -5.22 -1.39
CA ALA A 138 10.79 -6.10 -2.35
C ALA A 138 11.76 -7.12 -1.70
N ARG A 139 12.10 -6.91 -0.43
CA ARG A 139 12.92 -7.86 0.33
C ARG A 139 12.22 -9.22 0.46
N GLU A 140 13.02 -10.28 0.38
CA GLU A 140 12.58 -11.63 0.73
C GLU A 140 11.93 -11.65 2.12
N TYR A 141 10.81 -12.38 2.18
CA TYR A 141 10.01 -12.55 3.37
C TYR A 141 10.74 -13.46 4.36
N ASP A 142 11.13 -12.86 5.48
CA ASP A 142 11.81 -13.51 6.61
C ASP A 142 10.92 -13.57 7.86
N GLY A 143 9.60 -13.56 7.66
CA GLY A 143 8.59 -13.58 8.71
C GLY A 143 8.26 -14.97 9.25
N THR A 144 7.13 -15.06 9.93
CA THR A 144 6.72 -16.18 10.79
C THR A 144 5.94 -17.27 10.06
N SER A 145 5.27 -16.95 8.96
CA SER A 145 4.51 -17.94 8.18
C SER A 145 5.40 -18.92 7.41
N ASP A 146 5.32 -20.20 7.78
CA ASP A 146 5.87 -21.30 6.98
C ASP A 146 5.03 -21.53 5.72
N ALA A 147 3.70 -21.45 5.83
CA ALA A 147 2.78 -21.67 4.71
C ALA A 147 3.07 -20.73 3.52
N LEU A 148 3.32 -19.45 3.81
CA LEU A 148 3.68 -18.48 2.76
C LEU A 148 5.03 -18.82 2.10
N ARG A 149 6.02 -19.27 2.88
CA ARG A 149 7.33 -19.68 2.33
C ARG A 149 7.22 -20.95 1.50
N GLU A 150 6.40 -21.90 1.92
CA GLU A 150 6.17 -23.17 1.22
C GLU A 150 5.35 -22.99 -0.07
N ALA A 151 4.43 -22.02 -0.12
CA ALA A 151 3.67 -21.73 -1.34
C ALA A 151 4.56 -21.20 -2.49
N TYR A 152 5.70 -20.58 -2.17
CA TYR A 152 6.58 -19.88 -3.11
C TYR A 152 7.96 -20.57 -3.24
N THR A 153 7.96 -21.81 -3.76
CA THR A 153 9.18 -22.64 -3.85
C THR A 153 10.16 -22.26 -4.96
N ARG A 154 9.68 -21.60 -6.03
CA ARG A 154 10.50 -21.26 -7.21
C ARG A 154 11.15 -19.89 -7.11
N TYR A 155 10.49 -18.96 -6.43
CA TYR A 155 10.96 -17.61 -6.14
C TYR A 155 10.50 -17.30 -4.72
N PRO A 156 11.40 -16.96 -3.78
CA PRO A 156 11.02 -16.67 -2.41
C PRO A 156 9.93 -15.58 -2.35
N ALA A 157 8.95 -15.78 -1.48
CA ALA A 157 7.95 -14.74 -1.19
C ALA A 157 8.64 -13.46 -0.69
N SER A 158 8.02 -12.31 -0.91
CA SER A 158 8.50 -11.01 -0.44
C SER A 158 7.54 -10.41 0.59
N TRP A 159 8.00 -9.38 1.29
CA TRP A 159 7.14 -8.60 2.18
C TRP A 159 6.01 -7.88 1.40
N PHE A 160 6.19 -7.61 0.10
CA PHE A 160 5.11 -7.16 -0.78
C PHE A 160 4.03 -8.23 -0.91
N ILE A 161 4.39 -9.48 -1.22
CA ILE A 161 3.43 -10.58 -1.35
C ILE A 161 2.62 -10.76 -0.05
N ARG A 162 3.29 -10.69 1.10
CA ARG A 162 2.66 -10.87 2.42
C ARG A 162 1.53 -9.87 2.70
N TYR A 163 1.61 -8.64 2.20
CA TYR A 163 0.76 -7.53 2.66
C TYR A 163 0.03 -6.76 1.56
N PHE A 164 0.42 -6.93 0.30
CA PHE A 164 -0.03 -6.10 -0.81
C PHE A 164 -0.37 -6.89 -2.07
N ASP A 165 -0.38 -8.22 -2.03
CA ASP A 165 -0.64 -9.05 -3.21
C ASP A 165 -1.77 -10.07 -2.97
N TYR A 166 -2.15 -10.70 -4.08
CA TYR A 166 -2.95 -11.92 -4.09
C TYR A 166 -2.14 -13.10 -3.54
N LEU A 167 -2.83 -14.05 -2.92
CA LEU A 167 -2.27 -15.20 -2.21
C LEU A 167 -2.73 -16.54 -2.82
#